data_AF-A0A075HC45-F1
#
_entry.id   AF-A0A075HC45-F1
#
_cell.length_a   1.000
_cell.length_b   1.000
_cell.length_c   1.000
_cell.angle_alpha   90.00
_cell.angle_beta   90.00
_cell.angle_gamma   90.00
#
_symmetry.space_group_name_H-M   'P 1'
#
loop_
_entity.id
_entity.type
_entity.pdbx_description
1 polymer ?
#
loop_
_entity_poly.entity_id
_entity_poly.type
_entity_poly.pdbx_seq_one_letter_code
_entity_poly.pdbx_strand_id
1 'polypeptide(L)'
;MTDIDATKNVYLFTHGRQDLLEKSTDVLVANGFSKDKIVLADPKEAGNVDDYMAMLWMPPNPDHIKIQLITKVEPAEASGMIGVWAGVSKDDLFQIKI
;
A
#
# COMPACT_ATOMS: atom_id res chain seq x y z
N MET A 1 -9.96 -17.15 -3.88
CA MET A 1 -10.25 -15.72 -3.73
C MET A 1 -9.56 -15.31 -2.45
N THR A 2 -8.63 -14.38 -2.50
CA THR A 2 -7.99 -13.89 -1.27
C THR A 2 -9.06 -13.09 -0.54
N ASP A 3 -9.42 -13.50 0.68
CA ASP A 3 -10.36 -12.77 1.51
C ASP A 3 -9.70 -11.44 1.93
N ILE A 4 -9.98 -10.39 1.15
CA ILE A 4 -9.52 -9.03 1.47
C ILE A 4 -10.45 -8.46 2.52
N ASP A 5 -9.90 -8.07 3.66
CA ASP A 5 -10.65 -7.40 4.69
C ASP A 5 -10.84 -5.91 4.33
N ALA A 6 -12.00 -5.59 3.79
CA ALA A 6 -12.37 -4.22 3.41
C ALA A 6 -12.53 -3.27 4.63
N THR A 7 -12.39 -3.76 5.87
CA THR A 7 -12.39 -2.92 7.07
C THR A 7 -11.01 -2.36 7.41
N LYS A 8 -9.94 -2.97 6.88
CA LYS A 8 -8.54 -2.58 7.09
C LYS A 8 -8.12 -1.44 6.18
N ASN A 9 -7.13 -0.67 6.61
CA ASN A 9 -6.61 0.43 5.82
C ASN A 9 -5.67 -0.09 4.74
N VAL A 10 -5.63 0.62 3.60
CA VAL A 10 -4.74 0.32 2.47
C VAL A 10 -3.87 1.52 2.21
N TYR A 11 -2.57 1.38 2.47
CA TYR A 11 -1.59 2.46 2.30
C TYR A 11 -1.03 2.44 0.88
N LEU A 12 -1.42 3.42 0.07
CA LEU A 12 -1.08 3.53 -1.34
C LEU A 12 0.21 4.33 -1.57
N PHE A 13 1.23 3.69 -2.13
CA PHE A 13 2.51 4.28 -2.52
C PHE A 13 2.56 4.54 -4.02
N THR A 14 2.41 5.80 -4.41
CA THR A 14 2.43 6.21 -5.83
C THR A 14 3.82 6.54 -6.37
N HIS A 15 4.86 6.62 -5.53
CA HIS A 15 6.22 7.00 -5.94
C HIS A 15 6.28 8.30 -6.77
N GLY A 16 5.38 9.26 -6.52
CA GLY A 16 5.28 10.52 -7.25
C GLY A 16 4.41 10.47 -8.52
N ARG A 17 3.85 9.30 -8.88
CA ARG A 17 2.90 9.13 -9.99
C ARG A 17 1.48 9.49 -9.57
N GLN A 18 1.24 10.78 -9.32
CA GLN A 18 -0.11 11.28 -9.01
C GLN A 18 -1.10 11.02 -10.15
N ASP A 19 -0.62 10.95 -11.39
CA ASP A 19 -1.41 10.58 -12.56
C ASP A 19 -2.03 9.18 -12.46
N LEU A 20 -1.40 8.27 -11.70
CA LEU A 20 -1.90 6.90 -11.49
C LEU A 20 -2.67 6.74 -10.19
N LEU A 21 -2.81 7.78 -9.37
CA LEU A 21 -3.52 7.71 -8.09
C LEU A 21 -4.98 7.30 -8.28
N GLU A 22 -5.69 7.96 -9.18
CA GLU A 22 -7.10 7.70 -9.46
C GLU A 22 -7.29 6.28 -10.01
N LYS A 23 -6.52 5.92 -11.04
CA LYS A 23 -6.55 4.58 -11.65
C LYS A 23 -6.22 3.48 -10.64
N SER A 24 -5.24 3.71 -9.76
CA SER A 24 -4.87 2.74 -8.73
C SER A 24 -5.99 2.58 -7.69
N THR A 25 -6.63 3.68 -7.30
CA THR A 25 -7.76 3.67 -6.37
C THR A 25 -8.93 2.88 -6.95
N ASP A 26 -9.28 3.12 -8.21
CA ASP A 26 -10.38 2.41 -8.88
C ASP A 26 -10.09 0.90 -9.00
N VAL A 27 -8.86 0.54 -9.33
CA VAL A 27 -8.41 -0.85 -9.42
C VAL A 27 -8.45 -1.55 -8.05
N LEU A 28 -8.03 -0.86 -6.98
CA LEU A 28 -8.13 -1.37 -5.61
C LEU A 28 -9.61 -1.61 -5.23
N VAL A 29 -10.48 -0.63 -5.50
CA VAL A 29 -11.92 -0.75 -5.22
C VAL A 29 -12.55 -1.91 -6.00
N ALA A 30 -12.18 -2.08 -7.27
CA ALA A 30 -12.64 -3.20 -8.09
C ALA A 30 -12.16 -4.57 -7.57
N ASN A 31 -11.08 -4.62 -6.80
CA ASN A 31 -10.59 -5.84 -6.16
C ASN A 31 -11.23 -6.11 -4.79
N GLY A 32 -12.10 -5.23 -4.29
CA GLY A 32 -12.82 -5.42 -3.03
C GLY A 32 -12.31 -4.54 -1.88
N PHE A 33 -11.34 -3.66 -2.10
CA PHE A 33 -10.95 -2.68 -1.09
C PHE A 33 -11.99 -1.56 -0.98
N SER A 34 -12.17 -1.02 0.23
CA SER A 34 -13.05 0.13 0.41
C SER A 34 -12.34 1.43 0.04
N LYS A 35 -12.98 2.30 -0.75
CA LYS A 35 -12.43 3.60 -1.15
C LYS A 35 -12.10 4.47 0.06
N ASP A 36 -12.93 4.41 1.10
CA ASP A 36 -12.75 5.17 2.34
C ASP A 36 -11.56 4.68 3.18
N LYS A 37 -11.04 3.49 2.88
CA LYS A 37 -9.91 2.87 3.56
C LYS A 37 -8.60 3.03 2.80
N ILE A 38 -8.64 3.56 1.58
CA ILE A 38 -7.43 3.81 0.79
C ILE A 38 -6.83 5.14 1.27
N VAL A 39 -5.68 5.03 1.91
CA VAL A 39 -4.94 6.16 2.50
C VAL A 39 -3.64 6.30 1.73
N LEU A 40 -3.24 7.54 1.42
CA LEU A 40 -1.91 7.79 0.84
C LEU A 40 -0.85 7.45 1.89
N ALA A 41 0.15 6.66 1.51
CA ALA A 41 1.22 6.30 2.42
C ALA A 41 2.07 7.54 2.78
N ASP A 42 2.26 7.77 4.09
CA ASP A 42 3.11 8.86 4.61
C ASP A 42 4.40 8.26 5.19
N PRO A 43 5.61 8.72 4.79
CA PRO A 43 6.86 8.26 5.38
C PRO A 43 7.01 8.57 6.88
N LYS A 44 6.15 9.41 7.47
CA LYS A 44 6.13 9.75 8.89
C LYS A 44 5.17 8.88 9.71
N GLU A 45 4.19 8.25 9.07
CA GLU A 45 3.15 7.47 9.74
C GLU A 45 3.02 6.09 9.07
N ALA A 46 3.41 5.05 9.80
CA ALA A 46 3.27 3.67 9.37
C ALA A 46 1.84 3.19 9.60
N GLY A 47 1.44 2.16 8.83
CA GLY A 47 0.21 1.43 9.10
C GLY A 47 0.26 0.57 10.35
N ASN A 48 -0.84 -0.13 10.62
CA ASN A 48 -0.93 -1.10 11.71
C ASN A 48 -0.73 -2.52 11.21
N VAL A 49 -0.49 -3.44 12.15
CA VAL A 49 -0.55 -4.88 11.85
C VAL A 49 -1.94 -5.22 11.32
N ASP A 50 -1.99 -6.10 10.32
CA ASP A 50 -3.15 -6.49 9.51
C ASP A 50 -3.64 -5.45 8.50
N ASP A 51 -3.06 -4.25 8.44
CA ASP A 51 -3.34 -3.31 7.35
C ASP A 51 -2.62 -3.73 6.06
N TYR A 52 -3.09 -3.22 4.93
CA TYR A 52 -2.54 -3.54 3.61
C TYR A 52 -1.66 -2.41 3.08
N MET A 53 -0.64 -2.75 2.31
CA MET A 53 0.19 -1.82 1.55
C MET A 53 -0.03 -2.06 0.07
N ALA A 54 -0.35 -1.00 -0.66
CA ALA A 54 -0.52 -0.99 -2.10
C ALA A 54 0.62 -0.19 -2.73
N MET A 55 1.64 -0.87 -3.25
CA MET A 55 2.82 -0.22 -3.84
C MET A 55 2.78 -0.27 -5.36
N LEU A 56 2.82 0.90 -6.02
CA LEU A 56 2.93 0.96 -7.48
C LEU A 56 4.28 0.41 -7.94
N TRP A 57 4.28 -0.75 -8.58
CA TRP A 57 5.45 -1.44 -9.08
C TRP A 57 5.48 -1.56 -10.59
N MET A 58 6.36 -0.78 -11.18
CA MET A 58 7.66 -1.11 -11.77
C MET A 58 8.22 0.27 -12.17
N PRO A 59 8.78 1.05 -11.22
CA PRO A 59 9.24 2.40 -11.52
C PRO A 59 10.32 2.37 -12.61
N PRO A 60 10.32 3.29 -13.61
CA PRO A 60 9.58 4.57 -13.66
C PRO A 60 8.15 4.48 -14.22
N ASN A 61 7.76 3.36 -14.83
CA ASN A 61 6.45 3.16 -15.44
C ASN A 61 5.72 2.02 -14.72
N PRO A 62 5.13 2.28 -13.53
CA PRO A 62 4.42 1.24 -12.83
C PRO A 62 3.21 0.75 -13.63
N ASP A 63 3.20 -0.55 -13.87
CA ASP A 63 2.19 -1.26 -14.64
C ASP A 63 1.31 -2.17 -13.75
N HIS A 64 1.70 -2.37 -12.49
CA HIS A 64 0.91 -3.07 -11.50
C HIS A 64 1.09 -2.48 -10.09
N ILE A 65 0.18 -2.83 -9.18
CA ILE A 65 0.19 -2.53 -7.75
C ILE A 65 0.50 -3.84 -7.02
N LYS A 66 1.54 -3.86 -6.20
CA LYS A 66 1.80 -4.95 -5.27
C LYS A 66 1.00 -4.73 -3.99
N ILE A 67 0.21 -5.73 -3.63
CA ILE A 67 -0.54 -5.77 -2.37
C ILE A 67 0.25 -6.62 -1.39
N GLN A 68 0.60 -6.01 -0.26
CA GLN A 68 1.34 -6.65 0.80
C GLN A 68 0.57 -6.49 2.12
N LEU A 69 0.54 -7.52 2.96
CA LEU A 69 -0.07 -7.47 4.28
C LEU A 69 0.98 -7.06 5.31
N ILE A 70 0.69 -6.09 6.16
CA ILE A 70 1.56 -5.74 7.27
C ILE A 70 1.43 -6.81 8.36
N THR A 71 2.50 -7.55 8.60
CA THR A 71 2.53 -8.62 9.61
C THR A 71 3.18 -8.18 10.91
N LYS A 72 4.00 -7.13 10.87
CA LYS A 72 4.66 -6.58 12.05
C LYS A 72 4.97 -5.11 11.85
N VAL A 73 4.79 -4.30 12.90
CA VAL A 73 5.17 -2.89 12.91
C VAL A 73 6.07 -2.68 14.11
N GLU A 74 7.34 -2.37 13.86
CA GLU A 74 8.30 -2.01 14.89
C GLU A 74 8.62 -0.52 14.84
N PRO A 75 8.81 0.14 16.00
CA PRO A 75 9.22 1.52 16.03
C PRO A 75 10.60 1.66 15.38
N ALA A 76 10.64 2.29 14.21
CA ALA A 76 11.85 2.63 13.49
C ALA A 76 11.98 4.16 13.39
N GLU A 77 13.22 4.65 13.43
CA GLU A 77 13.47 6.06 13.20
C GLU A 77 13.04 6.44 11.78
N ALA A 78 12.32 7.55 11.64
CA ALA A 78 11.91 8.11 10.36
C ALA A 78 13.13 8.69 9.61
N SER A 79 14.02 7.82 9.15
CA SER A 79 15.27 8.20 8.47
C SER A 79 15.26 7.74 7.01
N GLY A 80 15.58 8.67 6.11
CA GLY A 80 15.59 8.42 4.66
C GLY A 80 14.20 8.43 4.00
N MET A 81 14.13 7.95 2.76
CA MET A 81 12.89 7.94 1.95
C MET A 81 11.82 6.95 2.43
N ILE A 82 12.23 5.90 3.14
CA ILE A 82 11.32 4.86 3.64
C ILE A 82 10.71 5.31 4.99
N GLY A 83 11.42 6.10 5.78
CA GLY A 83 10.92 6.62 7.05
C GLY A 83 10.53 5.49 8.02
N VAL A 84 9.40 5.65 8.72
CA VAL A 84 8.92 4.67 9.71
C VAL A 84 8.58 3.30 9.12
N TRP A 85 8.39 3.22 7.80
CA TRP A 85 8.11 1.96 7.09
C TRP A 85 9.30 0.99 7.07
N ALA A 86 10.49 1.43 7.49
CA ALA A 86 11.66 0.57 7.61
C ALA A 86 11.48 -0.50 8.71
N GLY A 87 10.68 -0.20 9.73
CA GLY A 87 10.30 -1.14 10.80
C GLY A 87 9.08 -1.99 10.47
N VAL A 88 8.49 -1.85 9.28
CA VAL A 88 7.27 -2.55 8.89
C VAL A 88 7.63 -3.82 8.13
N SER A 89 7.33 -4.97 8.74
CA SER A 89 7.38 -6.27 8.06
C SER A 89 6.08 -6.49 7.31
N LYS A 90 6.21 -6.98 6.08
CA LYS A 90 5.09 -7.17 5.16
C LYS A 90 5.26 -8.45 4.36
N ASP A 91 4.15 -9.14 4.14
CA ASP A 91 4.10 -10.33 3.31
C ASP A 91 3.41 -10.04 1.98
N ASP A 92 4.02 -10.48 0.88
CA ASP A 92 3.44 -10.34 -0.46
C ASP A 92 2.19 -11.22 -0.58
N LEU A 93 1.06 -10.59 -0.86
CA LEU A 93 -0.20 -11.31 -1.07
C LEU A 93 -0.42 -11.61 -2.55
N PHE A 94 -0.54 -10.56 -3.36
CA PHE A 94 -0.78 -10.63 -4.79
C PHE A 94 -0.50 -9.28 -5.45
N GLN A 95 -0.56 -9.24 -6.77
CA GLN A 95 -0.37 -8.02 -7.55
C GLN A 95 -1.58 -7.78 -8.45
N ILE A 96 -1.96 -6.51 -8.58
CA ILE A 96 -3.09 -6.07 -9.39
C ILE A 96 -2.57 -5.24 -10.55
N LYS A 97 -2.99 -5.53 -11.77
CA LYS A 97 -2.58 -4.74 -12.94
C LYS A 97 -3.32 -3.40 -12.99
N ILE A 98 -2.61 -2.32 -13.29
CA ILE A 98 -3.15 -0.95 -13.37
C ILE A 98 -3.72 -0.66 -14.74
#